data_AF-A0A9Q3IH38-F1
#
_entry.id   AF-A0A9Q3IH38-F1
#
_cell.length_a   1.000
_cell.length_b   1.000
_cell.length_c   1.000
_cell.angle_alpha   90.00
_cell.angle_beta   90.00
_cell.angle_gamma   90.00
#
_symmetry.space_group_name_H-M   'P 1'
#
loop_
_entity.id
_entity.type
_entity.pdbx_description
1 polymer ?
#
loop_
_entity_poly.entity_id
_entity_poly.type
_entity_poly.pdbx_seq_one_letter_code
_entity_poly.pdbx_strand_id
1 'polypeptide(L)'
;MLEKGCNPRLPYDTLKKDLVDIHLTEISFRLMLDKARHHANRCMKHSFRYEKERWDKSHKPPDFKIGDLVLVSTLDVNNIKGPKKLKDYFAGPCMIKALHGPNAVQLELTGELMNKQPAFPASMIKPYS
;
A
#
# COMPACT_ATOMS: atom_id res chain seq x y z
N MET A 1 -10.88 -10.63 -16.43
CA MET A 1 -10.26 -11.97 -16.41
C MET A 1 -8.92 -11.82 -15.72
N LEU A 2 -8.72 -12.45 -14.56
CA LEU A 2 -7.46 -12.41 -13.82
C LEU A 2 -6.53 -13.44 -14.46
N GLU A 3 -5.44 -13.00 -15.11
CA GLU A 3 -4.42 -13.93 -15.60
C GLU A 3 -3.89 -14.73 -14.42
N LYS A 4 -4.29 -15.99 -14.35
CA LYS A 4 -3.65 -16.95 -13.44
C LYS A 4 -2.32 -17.30 -14.10
N GLY A 5 -1.25 -16.64 -13.67
CA GLY A 5 0.11 -17.05 -14.00
C GLY A 5 0.27 -18.56 -13.75
N CYS A 6 1.12 -19.21 -14.55
CA CYS A 6 1.38 -20.63 -14.39
C CYS A 6 1.99 -20.87 -13.00
N ASN A 7 1.27 -21.56 -12.11
CA ASN A 7 1.85 -22.00 -10.85
C ASN A 7 2.74 -23.20 -11.14
N PRO A 8 4.08 -23.10 -10.99
CA PRO A 8 4.97 -24.19 -11.33
C PRO A 8 4.62 -25.41 -10.47
N ARG A 9 4.49 -26.57 -11.11
CA ARG A 9 4.33 -27.84 -10.39
C ARG A 9 5.63 -28.12 -9.65
N LEU A 10 5.61 -28.07 -8.33
CA LEU A 10 6.78 -28.38 -7.53
C LEU A 10 6.95 -29.90 -7.47
N PRO A 11 8.19 -30.40 -7.31
CA PRO A 11 8.44 -31.84 -7.09
C PRO A 11 7.61 -32.39 -5.92
N TYR A 12 7.36 -31.54 -4.91
CA TYR A 12 6.46 -31.84 -3.80
C TYR A 12 5.04 -32.18 -4.24
N ASP A 13 4.49 -31.47 -5.23
CA ASP A 13 3.12 -31.66 -5.71
C ASP A 13 2.98 -32.97 -6.51
N THR A 14 4.10 -33.50 -7.02
CA THR A 14 4.15 -34.80 -7.70
C THR A 14 4.33 -35.99 -6.77
N LEU A 15 4.66 -35.77 -5.49
CA LEU A 15 4.72 -36.83 -4.49
C LEU A 15 3.30 -37.33 -4.18
N LYS A 16 3.00 -38.57 -4.57
CA LYS A 16 1.70 -39.20 -4.31
C LYS A 16 1.58 -39.47 -2.80
N LYS A 17 0.56 -38.89 -2.16
CA LYS A 17 0.31 -39.04 -0.72
C LYS A 17 -0.03 -40.48 -0.30
N ASP A 18 -0.44 -41.31 -1.27
CA ASP A 18 -0.99 -42.65 -1.04
C ASP A 18 -0.01 -43.78 -1.34
N LEU A 19 1.25 -43.48 -1.72
CA LEU A 19 2.28 -44.50 -1.89
C LEU A 19 2.98 -44.77 -0.55
N VAL A 20 3.13 -46.05 -0.22
CA VAL A 20 4.00 -46.53 0.88
C VAL A 20 5.41 -46.02 0.59
N ASP A 21 6.04 -45.30 1.52
CA ASP A 21 7.38 -44.73 1.35
C ASP A 21 8.39 -45.83 0.94
N ILE A 22 8.78 -45.86 -0.33
CA ILE A 22 9.56 -46.98 -0.88
C ILE A 22 11.06 -46.80 -0.56
N HIS A 23 11.53 -45.58 -0.29
CA HIS A 23 12.97 -45.30 -0.10
C HIS A 23 13.27 -44.28 1.01
N LEU A 24 14.25 -44.59 1.88
CA LEU A 24 14.69 -43.75 3.01
C LEU A 24 15.07 -42.31 2.62
N THR A 25 15.62 -42.11 1.41
CA THR A 25 15.99 -40.77 0.91
C THR A 25 14.79 -39.89 0.57
N GLU A 26 13.65 -40.48 0.18
CA GLU A 26 12.44 -39.71 -0.16
C GLU A 26 11.83 -39.08 1.09
N ILE A 27 11.76 -39.86 2.19
CA ILE A 27 11.29 -39.40 3.50
C ILE A 27 12.15 -38.24 4.00
N SER A 28 13.48 -38.37 3.93
CA SER A 28 14.40 -37.33 4.42
C SER A 28 14.30 -36.04 3.60
N PHE A 29 14.15 -36.16 2.28
CA PHE A 29 13.96 -35.02 1.38
C PHE A 29 12.61 -34.31 1.62
N ARG A 30 11.52 -35.07 1.79
CA ARG A 30 10.21 -34.52 2.14
C ARG A 30 10.23 -33.74 3.46
N LEU A 31 10.83 -34.33 4.50
CA LEU A 31 11.00 -33.67 5.79
C LEU A 31 11.82 -32.38 5.68
N MET A 32 12.87 -32.39 4.85
CA MET A 32 13.67 -31.19 4.57
C MET A 32 12.82 -30.10 3.89
N LEU A 33 12.04 -30.44 2.87
CA LEU A 33 11.15 -29.50 2.17
C LEU A 33 10.06 -28.93 3.08
N ASP A 34 9.41 -29.77 3.89
CA ASP A 34 8.38 -29.32 4.83
C ASP A 34 8.98 -28.35 5.86
N LYS A 35 10.17 -28.65 6.41
CA LYS A 35 10.89 -27.75 7.32
C LYS A 35 11.20 -26.40 6.65
N ALA A 36 11.71 -26.42 5.42
CA ALA A 36 12.03 -25.21 4.67
C ALA A 36 10.77 -24.37 4.40
N ARG A 37 9.67 -25.01 3.99
CA ARG A 37 8.38 -24.34 3.75
C ARG A 37 7.81 -23.74 5.02
N HIS A 38 7.83 -24.47 6.13
CA HIS A 38 7.40 -23.95 7.43
C HIS A 38 8.26 -22.77 7.87
N HIS A 39 9.57 -22.82 7.67
CA HIS A 39 10.46 -21.69 7.97
C HIS A 39 10.12 -20.47 7.11
N ALA A 40 10.01 -20.62 5.79
CA ALA A 40 9.63 -19.55 4.87
C ALA A 40 8.28 -18.90 5.26
N ASN A 41 7.28 -19.72 5.58
CA ASN A 41 5.98 -19.24 6.06
C ASN A 41 6.08 -18.45 7.37
N ARG A 42 6.93 -18.90 8.31
CA ARG A 42 7.19 -18.14 9.55
C ARG A 42 7.86 -16.81 9.25
N CYS A 43 8.85 -16.77 8.37
CA CYS A 43 9.53 -15.54 7.98
C CYS A 43 8.58 -14.53 7.34
N MET A 44 7.71 -14.98 6.42
CA MET A 44 6.68 -14.11 5.82
C MET A 44 5.73 -13.55 6.89
N LYS A 45 5.19 -14.40 7.77
CA LYS A 45 4.33 -13.95 8.88
C LYS A 45 5.03 -12.95 9.79
N HIS A 46 6.31 -13.18 10.07
CA HIS A 46 7.11 -12.28 10.90
C HIS A 46 7.30 -10.91 10.22
N SER A 47 7.62 -10.89 8.92
CA SER A 47 7.78 -9.64 8.15
C SER A 47 6.50 -8.82 8.16
N PHE A 48 5.36 -9.45 7.81
CA PHE A 48 4.07 -8.76 7.80
C PHE A 48 3.69 -8.20 9.17
N ARG A 49 3.95 -8.96 10.24
CA ARG A 49 3.69 -8.49 11.60
C ARG A 49 4.60 -7.30 11.95
N TYR A 50 5.89 -7.39 11.66
CA TYR A 50 6.86 -6.33 11.93
C TYR A 50 6.49 -5.02 11.20
N GLU A 51 6.12 -5.12 9.91
CA GLU A 51 5.70 -3.97 9.11
C GLU A 51 4.43 -3.33 9.66
N LYS A 52 3.43 -4.15 10.03
CA LYS A 52 2.19 -3.67 10.64
C LYS A 52 2.46 -2.96 11.97
N GLU A 53 3.18 -3.59 12.88
CA GLU A 53 3.51 -2.99 14.18
C GLU A 53 4.31 -1.70 14.03
N ARG A 54 5.24 -1.64 13.08
CA ARG A 54 6.01 -0.44 12.77
C ARG A 54 5.10 0.67 12.27
N TRP A 55 4.21 0.36 11.33
CA TRP A 55 3.23 1.30 10.79
C TRP A 55 2.31 1.84 11.89
N ASP A 56 1.68 0.95 12.65
CA ASP A 56 0.72 1.30 13.72
C ASP A 56 1.38 2.17 14.81
N LYS A 57 2.69 1.99 15.09
CA LYS A 57 3.44 2.82 16.06
C LYS A 57 3.68 4.24 15.57
N SER A 58 4.02 4.43 14.30
CA SER A 58 4.42 5.74 13.75
C SER A 58 3.28 6.49 13.07
N HIS A 59 2.29 5.77 12.51
CA HIS A 59 1.24 6.35 11.70
C HIS A 59 0.11 6.86 12.58
N LYS A 60 -0.12 8.17 12.54
CA LYS A 60 -1.31 8.80 13.12
C LYS A 60 -2.18 9.28 11.97
N PRO A 61 -3.40 8.75 11.80
CA PRO A 61 -4.29 9.26 10.77
C PRO A 61 -4.65 10.72 11.10
N PRO A 62 -4.57 11.64 10.13
CA PRO A 62 -5.04 12.99 10.34
C PRO A 62 -6.57 13.01 10.51
N ASP A 63 -7.06 13.71 11.53
CA ASP A 63 -8.50 13.90 11.77
C ASP A 63 -8.98 15.11 10.96
N PHE A 64 -9.48 14.86 9.77
CA PHE A 64 -10.04 15.87 8.88
C PHE A 64 -11.56 15.82 8.92
N LYS A 65 -12.22 16.97 8.99
CA LYS A 65 -13.68 17.07 8.93
C LYS A 65 -14.14 17.70 7.63
N ILE A 66 -15.35 17.35 7.22
CA ILE A 66 -16.01 18.00 6.09
C ILE A 66 -16.21 19.48 6.44
N GLY A 67 -15.81 20.36 5.53
CA GLY A 67 -15.83 21.82 5.72
C GLY A 67 -14.50 22.42 6.18
N ASP A 68 -13.52 21.62 6.61
CA ASP A 68 -12.21 22.16 7.01
C ASP A 68 -11.47 22.74 5.80
N LEU A 69 -10.72 23.83 6.05
CA LEU A 69 -9.81 24.42 5.07
C LEU A 69 -8.45 23.74 5.15
N VAL A 70 -7.95 23.32 3.99
CA VAL A 70 -6.69 22.60 3.89
C VAL A 70 -5.86 23.05 2.71
N LEU A 71 -4.54 22.92 2.84
CA LEU A 71 -3.55 23.18 1.82
C LEU A 71 -3.19 21.91 1.07
N VAL A 72 -3.11 21.96 -0.26
CA VAL A 72 -2.75 20.81 -1.11
C VAL A 72 -1.29 20.91 -1.53
N SER A 73 -0.52 19.84 -1.34
CA SER A 73 0.86 19.77 -1.80
C SER A 73 0.94 19.75 -3.32
N THR A 74 1.84 20.57 -3.85
CA THR A 74 2.01 20.78 -5.30
C THR A 74 3.20 20.05 -5.90
N LEU A 75 3.94 19.28 -5.09
CA LEU A 75 5.18 18.63 -5.47
C LEU A 75 5.06 17.74 -6.71
N ASP A 76 4.00 16.93 -6.73
CA ASP A 76 3.74 15.95 -7.79
C ASP A 76 2.78 16.47 -8.87
N VAL A 77 2.34 17.74 -8.75
CA VAL A 77 1.39 18.34 -9.68
C VAL A 77 2.15 19.10 -10.77
N ASN A 78 2.43 18.41 -11.88
CA ASN A 78 3.24 18.93 -12.99
C ASN A 78 2.58 20.07 -13.81
N ASN A 79 1.27 20.30 -13.70
CA ASN A 79 0.55 21.28 -14.53
C ASN A 79 0.12 22.54 -13.77
N ILE A 80 0.86 22.92 -12.73
CA ILE A 80 0.65 24.21 -12.07
C ILE A 80 1.62 25.22 -12.69
N LYS A 81 1.16 26.45 -12.89
CA LYS A 81 1.87 27.47 -13.65
C LYS A 81 3.17 27.87 -12.94
N GLY A 82 4.26 27.99 -13.69
CA GLY A 82 5.54 28.53 -13.20
C GLY A 82 6.70 27.52 -13.13
N PRO A 83 7.93 28.00 -12.91
CA PRO A 83 9.11 27.15 -12.86
C PRO A 83 9.17 26.37 -11.54
N LYS A 84 9.53 25.08 -11.61
CA LYS A 84 9.53 24.13 -10.49
C LYS A 84 10.21 24.62 -9.20
N LYS A 85 11.24 25.47 -9.32
CA LYS A 85 12.03 26.00 -8.19
C LYS A 85 11.42 27.22 -7.49
N LEU A 86 10.52 27.96 -8.14
CA LEU A 86 9.86 29.15 -7.58
C LEU A 86 8.40 28.90 -7.23
N LYS A 87 7.93 27.67 -7.41
CA LYS A 87 6.55 27.29 -7.16
C LYS A 87 6.34 27.04 -5.67
N ASP A 88 5.24 27.56 -5.14
CA ASP A 88 4.84 27.28 -3.77
C ASP A 88 4.59 25.79 -3.57
N TYR A 89 5.15 25.25 -2.50
CA TYR A 89 5.03 23.82 -2.16
C TYR A 89 3.58 23.42 -1.84
N PHE A 90 2.77 24.39 -1.42
CA PHE A 90 1.36 24.22 -1.07
C PHE A 90 0.51 25.21 -1.84
N ALA A 91 -0.59 24.74 -2.43
CA ALA A 91 -1.55 25.56 -3.14
C ALA A 91 -2.85 25.66 -2.36
N GLY A 92 -3.27 26.91 -2.12
CA GLY A 92 -4.61 27.39 -1.76
C GLY A 92 -5.26 26.76 -0.51
N PRO A 93 -6.05 27.52 0.27
CA PRO A 93 -7.03 26.90 1.14
C PRO A 93 -8.15 26.30 0.28
N CYS A 94 -8.21 24.98 0.21
CA CYS A 94 -9.29 24.22 -0.41
C CYS A 94 -10.20 23.68 0.70
N MET A 95 -11.51 23.65 0.45
CA MET A 95 -12.46 23.12 1.43
C MET A 95 -12.64 21.62 1.24
N ILE A 96 -12.72 20.86 2.33
CA ILE A 96 -13.04 19.43 2.28
C ILE A 96 -14.53 19.25 1.99
N LYS A 97 -14.86 18.61 0.87
CA LYS A 97 -16.24 18.30 0.46
C LYS A 97 -16.71 16.94 0.96
N ALA A 98 -15.85 15.92 0.89
CA ALA A 98 -16.17 14.56 1.31
C ALA A 98 -14.92 13.79 1.74
N LEU A 99 -15.10 12.79 2.61
CA LEU A 99 -14.04 11.89 3.08
C LEU A 99 -14.25 10.51 2.46
N HIS A 100 -13.25 10.03 1.70
CA HIS A 100 -13.24 8.70 1.09
C HIS A 100 -12.36 7.78 1.95
N GLY A 101 -12.90 7.39 3.12
CA GLY A 101 -12.17 6.62 4.12
C GLY A 101 -11.05 7.43 4.81
N PRO A 102 -10.12 6.75 5.51
CA PRO A 102 -9.10 7.42 6.32
C PRO A 102 -7.94 8.02 5.50
N ASN A 103 -7.79 7.62 4.24
CA ASN A 103 -6.60 7.93 3.44
C ASN A 103 -6.86 8.84 2.25
N ALA A 104 -8.12 9.13 1.90
CA ALA A 104 -8.44 9.96 0.75
C ALA A 104 -9.52 10.98 1.09
N VAL A 105 -9.33 12.20 0.58
CA VAL A 105 -10.19 13.35 0.83
C VAL A 105 -10.57 13.96 -0.51
N GLN A 106 -11.83 14.31 -0.66
CA GLN A 106 -12.32 15.06 -1.80
C GLN A 106 -12.39 16.55 -1.47
N LEU A 107 -11.71 17.35 -2.26
CA LEU A 107 -11.58 18.78 -2.08
C LEU A 107 -12.40 19.54 -3.11
N GLU A 108 -12.89 20.70 -2.70
CA GLU A 108 -13.37 21.73 -3.61
C GLU A 108 -12.17 22.54 -4.10
N LEU A 109 -11.78 22.28 -5.35
CA LEU A 109 -10.60 22.87 -5.96
C LEU A 109 -10.91 24.26 -6.51
N THR A 110 -10.04 25.22 -6.22
CA THR A 110 -10.11 26.59 -6.70
C THR A 110 -8.83 26.98 -7.46
N GLY A 111 -8.92 28.00 -8.33
CA GLY A 111 -7.78 28.55 -9.06
C GLY A 111 -7.06 27.52 -9.96
N GLU A 112 -5.76 27.38 -9.77
CA GLU A 112 -4.88 26.56 -10.63
C GLU A 112 -5.14 25.05 -10.55
N LEU A 113 -5.92 24.61 -9.55
CA LEU A 113 -6.27 23.21 -9.33
C LEU A 113 -7.63 22.82 -9.92
N MET A 114 -8.45 23.75 -10.44
CA MET A 114 -9.82 23.45 -10.92
C MET A 114 -9.89 22.35 -11.98
N ASN A 115 -8.86 22.23 -12.82
CA ASN A 115 -8.80 21.23 -13.89
C ASN A 115 -8.22 19.87 -13.43
N LYS A 116 -8.01 19.67 -12.13
CA LYS A 116 -7.44 18.44 -11.55
C LYS A 116 -8.50 17.57 -10.90
N GLN A 117 -8.15 16.29 -10.71
CA GLN A 117 -9.00 15.37 -9.98
C GLN A 117 -9.16 15.87 -8.53
N PRO A 118 -10.40 15.97 -8.00
CA PRO A 118 -10.65 16.54 -6.68
C PRO A 118 -10.30 15.62 -5.51
N ALA A 119 -9.97 14.35 -5.77
CA ALA A 119 -9.63 13.38 -4.73
C ALA A 119 -8.11 13.32 -4.51
N PHE A 120 -7.68 13.64 -3.28
CA PHE A 120 -6.27 13.65 -2.89
C PHE A 120 -6.02 12.69 -1.73
N PRO A 121 -4.83 12.05 -1.68
CA PRO A 121 -4.39 11.34 -0.49
C PRO A 121 -4.26 12.28 0.71
N ALA A 122 -4.62 11.79 1.89
CA ALA A 122 -4.49 12.54 3.15
C ALA A 122 -3.04 12.97 3.44
N SER A 123 -2.04 12.26 2.91
CA SER A 123 -0.62 12.60 3.04
C SER A 123 -0.20 13.85 2.26
N MET A 124 -0.96 14.22 1.21
CA MET A 124 -0.70 15.41 0.40
C MET A 124 -1.37 16.66 0.94
N ILE A 125 -2.15 16.54 2.02
CA ILE A 125 -3.00 17.58 2.55
C ILE A 125 -2.44 18.03 3.89
N LYS A 126 -2.43 19.35 4.13
CA LYS A 126 -2.12 19.93 5.43
C LYS A 126 -3.27 20.79 5.94
N PRO A 127 -3.56 20.80 7.24
CA PRO A 127 -4.54 21.73 7.81
C PRO A 127 -4.07 23.18 7.57
N TYR A 128 -5.02 24.06 7.25
CA TYR A 128 -4.81 25.50 7.16
C TYR A 128 -4.92 26.07 8.58
N SER A 129 -3.81 26.09 9.33
CA SER A 129 -3.68 26.76 10.63
C SER A 129 -2.70 27.92 10.54
#